data_AF-A0A7K2NW30-F1
#
_entry.id   AF-A0A7K2NW30-F1
#
_cell.length_a   1.000
_cell.length_b   1.000
_cell.length_c   1.000
_cell.angle_alpha   90.00
_cell.angle_beta   90.00
_cell.angle_gamma   90.00
#
_symmetry.space_group_name_H-M   'P 1'
#
loop_
_entity.id
_entity.type
_entity.pdbx_description
1 polymer ?
#
loop_
_entity_poly.entity_id
_entity_poly.type
_entity_poly.pdbx_seq_one_letter_code
_entity_poly.pdbx_strand_id
1 'polypeptide(L)'
;PATSGLILGTLPGGKWGYMAGTSMASPHVAGVAALIKSTHPHASPAMVKALLYAEADATACTKPYDIDGDGKVDAVCEGPKNRNGFYGWGMADALDAVTW
;
A
#
# COMPACT_ATOMS: atom_id res chain seq x y z
N PRO A 1 5.42 4.66 -11.62
CA PRO A 1 5.67 3.20 -11.43
C PRO A 1 6.15 2.57 -12.74
N ALA A 2 7.08 1.62 -12.70
CA ALA A 2 7.38 0.83 -13.89
C ALA A 2 6.15 0.00 -14.29
N THR A 3 5.99 -0.32 -15.56
CA THR A 3 4.90 -1.19 -16.05
C THR A 3 4.95 -2.60 -15.42
N SER A 4 6.10 -3.00 -14.88
CA SER A 4 6.31 -4.25 -14.15
C SER A 4 5.97 -4.19 -12.65
N GLY A 5 5.48 -3.06 -12.13
CA GLY A 5 5.22 -2.86 -10.70
C GLY A 5 6.46 -2.54 -9.86
N LEU A 6 7.63 -2.40 -10.50
CA LEU A 6 8.86 -1.96 -9.84
C LEU A 6 8.82 -0.45 -9.51
N ILE A 7 9.45 -0.10 -8.40
CA ILE A 7 9.60 1.27 -7.92
C ILE A 7 11.04 1.72 -8.13
N LEU A 8 11.23 2.88 -8.77
CA LEU A 8 12.53 3.52 -8.89
C LEU A 8 12.89 4.22 -7.57
N GLY A 9 14.05 3.89 -7.01
CA GLY A 9 14.55 4.50 -5.78
C GLY A 9 16.04 4.80 -5.84
N THR A 10 16.52 5.56 -4.86
CA THR A 10 17.93 5.92 -4.70
C THR A 10 18.75 4.77 -4.17
N LEU A 11 19.98 4.62 -4.68
CA LEU A 11 20.97 3.64 -4.24
C LEU A 11 22.28 4.34 -3.83
N PRO A 12 23.12 3.69 -3.00
CA PRO A 12 24.42 4.23 -2.63
C PRO A 12 25.28 4.63 -3.85
N GLY A 13 26.09 5.68 -3.66
CA GLY A 13 26.97 6.22 -4.71
C GLY A 13 26.26 7.05 -5.77
N GLY A 14 25.13 7.70 -5.43
CA GLY A 14 24.39 8.58 -6.34
C GLY A 14 23.67 7.85 -7.47
N LYS A 15 23.39 6.56 -7.27
CA LYS A 15 22.75 5.70 -8.27
C LYS A 15 21.25 5.61 -8.06
N TRP A 16 20.57 5.06 -9.06
CA TRP A 16 19.15 4.73 -9.02
C TRP A 16 18.96 3.27 -9.39
N GLY A 17 17.90 2.66 -8.86
CA GLY A 17 17.56 1.28 -9.17
C GLY A 17 16.07 1.00 -8.99
N TYR A 18 15.60 0.02 -9.75
CA TYR A 18 14.23 -0.48 -9.65
C TYR A 18 14.19 -1.66 -8.68
N MET A 19 13.25 -1.63 -7.73
CA MET A 19 13.05 -2.69 -6.73
C MET A 19 11.55 -2.97 -6.55
N ALA A 20 11.23 -4.20 -6.13
CA ALA A 20 9.89 -4.61 -5.72
C ALA A 20 9.93 -5.18 -4.30
N GLY A 21 8.76 -5.21 -3.67
CA GLY A 21 8.55 -5.82 -2.37
C GLY A 21 7.81 -4.91 -1.40
N THR A 22 7.35 -5.50 -0.30
CA THR A 22 6.69 -4.77 0.79
C THR A 22 7.62 -3.71 1.42
N SER A 23 8.93 -3.90 1.34
CA SER A 23 9.94 -2.89 1.71
C SER A 23 9.83 -1.60 0.90
N MET A 24 9.35 -1.65 -0.35
CA MET A 24 9.11 -0.47 -1.18
C MET A 24 7.72 0.12 -0.98
N ALA A 25 6.73 -0.71 -0.62
CA ALA A 25 5.39 -0.22 -0.24
C ALA A 25 5.41 0.53 1.10
N SER A 26 6.15 0.02 2.08
CA SER A 26 6.23 0.57 3.43
C SER A 26 6.56 2.09 3.49
N PRO A 27 7.58 2.62 2.79
CA PRO A 27 7.87 4.06 2.80
C PRO A 27 6.78 4.90 2.12
N HIS A 28 6.01 4.38 1.17
CA HIS A 28 4.86 5.10 0.61
C HIS A 28 3.75 5.27 1.65
N VAL A 29 3.39 4.19 2.34
CA VAL A 29 2.39 4.22 3.41
C VAL A 29 2.85 5.11 4.58
N ALA A 30 4.15 5.09 4.91
CA ALA A 30 4.72 6.01 5.89
C ALA A 30 4.58 7.49 5.46
N GLY A 31 4.75 7.79 4.17
CA GLY A 31 4.49 9.12 3.61
C GLY A 31 3.03 9.55 3.77
N VAL A 32 2.07 8.68 3.46
CA VAL A 32 0.63 8.98 3.65
C VAL A 32 0.30 9.18 5.12
N ALA A 33 0.83 8.36 6.02
CA ALA A 33 0.64 8.54 7.47
C ALA A 33 1.21 9.88 7.97
N ALA A 34 2.33 10.34 7.39
CA ALA A 34 2.89 11.66 7.68
C ALA A 34 1.98 12.80 7.19
N LEU A 35 1.36 12.65 6.01
CA LEU A 35 0.35 13.61 5.51
C LEU A 35 -0.85 13.70 6.45
N ILE A 36 -1.41 12.56 6.87
CA ILE A 36 -2.50 12.51 7.86
C ILE A 36 -2.10 13.22 9.16
N LYS A 37 -0.88 12.98 9.65
CA LYS A 37 -0.37 13.62 10.86
C LYS A 37 -0.17 15.13 10.69
N SER A 38 0.12 15.59 9.47
CA SER A 38 0.28 17.02 9.17
C SER A 38 -1.06 17.77 9.17
N THR A 39 -2.14 17.13 8.68
CA THR A 39 -3.50 17.67 8.72
C THR A 39 -4.16 17.48 10.09
N HIS A 40 -3.69 16.52 10.88
CA HIS A 40 -4.15 16.25 12.25
C HIS A 40 -3.00 16.29 13.28
N PRO A 41 -2.41 17.46 13.59
CA PRO A 41 -1.20 17.56 14.41
C PRO A 41 -1.32 16.95 15.81
N HIS A 42 -2.54 16.91 16.37
CA HIS A 42 -2.81 16.38 17.71
C HIS A 42 -3.30 14.92 17.72
N ALA A 43 -3.50 14.29 16.56
CA ALA A 43 -3.91 12.90 16.47
C ALA A 43 -2.89 11.98 17.15
N SER A 44 -3.36 11.05 17.98
CA SER A 44 -2.50 10.01 18.55
C SER A 44 -2.03 9.04 17.46
N PRO A 45 -0.98 8.23 17.70
CA PRO A 45 -0.57 7.19 16.75
C PRO A 45 -1.71 6.23 16.37
N ALA A 46 -2.60 5.92 17.33
CA ALA A 46 -3.78 5.10 17.08
C ALA A 46 -4.79 5.79 16.15
N MET A 47 -5.00 7.09 16.31
CA MET A 47 -5.87 7.87 15.43
C MET A 47 -5.29 7.98 14.01
N VAL A 48 -3.99 8.22 13.87
CA VAL A 48 -3.34 8.26 12.54
C VAL A 48 -3.51 6.91 11.84
N LYS A 49 -3.33 5.80 12.56
CA LYS A 49 -3.54 4.46 12.02
C LYS A 49 -5.00 4.21 11.63
N ALA A 50 -5.96 4.69 12.44
CA ALA A 50 -7.39 4.55 12.15
C ALA A 50 -7.79 5.35 10.90
N LEU A 51 -7.33 6.60 10.79
CA LEU A 51 -7.53 7.43 9.60
C LEU A 51 -6.90 6.78 8.36
N LEU A 52 -5.68 6.28 8.47
CA LEU A 52 -5.02 5.58 7.36
C LEU A 52 -5.83 4.37 6.84
N TYR A 53 -6.58 3.69 7.70
CA TYR A 53 -7.47 2.61 7.29
C TYR A 53 -8.82 3.10 6.75
N ALA A 54 -9.32 4.22 7.26
CA ALA A 54 -10.59 4.80 6.85
C ALA A 54 -10.49 5.46 5.47
N GLU A 55 -9.40 6.16 5.20
CA GLU A 55 -9.09 6.84 3.93
C GLU A 55 -8.42 5.90 2.90
N ALA A 56 -8.41 4.59 3.17
CA ALA A 56 -7.86 3.63 2.22
C ALA A 56 -8.89 3.31 1.14
N ASP A 57 -8.40 3.28 -0.10
CA ASP A 57 -9.19 2.99 -1.28
C ASP A 57 -9.56 1.51 -1.34
N ALA A 58 -10.84 1.21 -1.11
CA ALA A 58 -11.33 -0.16 -1.03
C ALA A 58 -11.03 -0.92 -2.34
N THR A 59 -10.27 -2.01 -2.25
CA THR A 59 -9.73 -2.73 -3.41
C THR A 59 -10.27 -4.14 -3.45
N ALA A 60 -10.96 -4.50 -4.54
CA ALA A 60 -11.56 -5.82 -4.69
C ALA A 60 -10.51 -6.91 -4.90
N CYS A 61 -10.83 -8.14 -4.49
CA CYS A 61 -9.99 -9.29 -4.78
C CYS A 61 -9.74 -9.45 -6.28
N THR A 62 -8.50 -9.78 -6.61
CA THR A 62 -8.07 -10.13 -7.96
C THR A 62 -8.11 -11.65 -8.16
N LYS A 63 -7.70 -12.11 -9.35
CA LYS A 63 -7.61 -13.53 -9.64
C LYS A 63 -6.66 -14.22 -8.64
N PRO A 64 -6.90 -15.51 -8.31
CA PRO A 64 -5.95 -16.29 -7.54
C PRO A 64 -4.55 -16.22 -8.14
N TYR A 65 -3.55 -16.20 -7.26
CA TYR A 65 -2.15 -16.02 -7.61
C TYR A 65 -1.47 -17.37 -7.73
N ASP A 66 -0.77 -17.55 -8.84
CA ASP A 66 0.16 -18.64 -9.14
C ASP A 66 1.49 -17.95 -9.43
N ILE A 67 2.41 -17.98 -8.46
CA ILE A 67 3.62 -17.16 -8.49
C ILE A 67 4.70 -17.76 -9.38
N ASP A 68 4.76 -19.09 -9.47
CA ASP A 68 5.76 -19.83 -10.22
C ASP A 68 5.26 -20.31 -11.59
N GLY A 69 3.95 -20.18 -11.85
CA GLY A 69 3.32 -20.51 -13.12
C GLY A 69 3.14 -22.02 -13.32
N ASP A 70 3.13 -22.81 -12.26
CA ASP A 70 3.02 -24.28 -12.34
C ASP A 70 1.58 -24.77 -12.58
N GLY A 71 0.62 -23.85 -12.62
CA GLY A 71 -0.80 -24.13 -12.81
C GLY A 71 -1.54 -24.47 -11.51
N LYS A 72 -0.86 -24.45 -10.36
CA LYS A 72 -1.47 -24.53 -9.03
C LYS A 72 -1.58 -23.15 -8.43
N VAL A 73 -2.67 -22.95 -7.71
CA VAL A 73 -2.90 -21.69 -7.01
C VAL A 73 -2.13 -21.70 -5.70
N ASP A 74 -1.23 -20.73 -5.51
CA ASP A 74 -0.48 -20.54 -4.28
C ASP A 74 -1.23 -19.67 -3.26
N ALA A 75 -2.01 -18.71 -3.76
CA ALA A 75 -2.75 -17.78 -2.91
C ALA A 75 -4.11 -17.41 -3.50
N VAL A 76 -5.14 -17.42 -2.65
CA VAL A 76 -6.49 -16.95 -2.99
C VAL A 76 -6.79 -15.73 -2.15
N CYS A 77 -7.30 -14.68 -2.81
CA CYS A 77 -7.84 -13.54 -2.10
C CYS A 77 -9.26 -13.85 -1.63
N GLU A 78 -9.49 -13.72 -0.33
CA GLU A 78 -10.80 -13.92 0.29
C GLU A 78 -11.24 -12.68 1.07
N GLY A 79 -12.54 -12.40 1.05
CA GLY A 79 -13.17 -11.30 1.77
C GLY A 79 -13.77 -10.22 0.86
N PRO A 80 -14.56 -9.29 1.44
CA PRO A 80 -15.19 -8.21 0.70
C PRO A 80 -14.19 -7.15 0.18
N LYS A 81 -14.68 -6.27 -0.72
CA LYS A 81 -13.90 -5.16 -1.31
C LYS A 81 -13.24 -4.24 -0.28
N ASN A 82 -13.91 -3.99 0.84
CA ASN A 82 -13.42 -3.11 1.91
C ASN A 82 -12.56 -3.83 2.96
N ARG A 83 -12.46 -5.17 2.92
CA ARG A 83 -11.57 -5.93 3.80
C ARG A 83 -11.28 -7.33 3.26
N ASN A 84 -10.08 -7.57 2.72
CA ASN A 84 -9.71 -8.88 2.19
C ASN A 84 -8.26 -9.28 2.47
N GLY A 85 -7.94 -10.55 2.19
CA GLY A 85 -6.65 -11.16 2.49
C GLY A 85 -5.44 -10.59 1.72
N PHE A 86 -5.64 -9.91 0.58
CA PHE A 86 -4.53 -9.37 -0.22
C PHE A 86 -4.30 -7.89 0.02
N TYR A 87 -5.38 -7.10 0.09
CA TYR A 87 -5.31 -5.64 0.18
C TYR A 87 -5.60 -5.10 1.59
N GLY A 88 -5.92 -5.96 2.56
CA GLY A 88 -6.27 -5.51 3.91
C GLY A 88 -7.48 -4.59 3.84
N TRP A 89 -7.32 -3.34 4.32
CA TRP A 89 -8.36 -2.30 4.28
C TRP A 89 -8.47 -1.55 2.94
N GLY A 90 -7.53 -1.75 2.01
CA GLY A 90 -7.48 -1.04 0.75
C GLY A 90 -6.08 -0.52 0.40
N MET A 91 -5.98 0.21 -0.71
CA MET A 91 -4.75 0.91 -1.09
C MET A 91 -4.66 2.23 -0.34
N ALA A 92 -3.47 2.59 0.14
CA ALA A 92 -3.29 3.89 0.79
C ALA A 92 -3.46 5.03 -0.22
N ASP A 93 -4.32 6.00 0.11
CA ASP A 93 -4.59 7.17 -0.73
C ASP A 93 -4.02 8.45 -0.09
N ALA A 94 -3.14 9.14 -0.83
CA ALA A 94 -2.50 10.36 -0.36
C ALA A 94 -3.39 11.60 -0.53
N LEU A 95 -4.33 11.58 -1.47
CA LEU A 95 -5.29 12.66 -1.70
C LEU A 95 -6.32 12.67 -0.59
N ASP A 96 -6.96 11.53 -0.31
CA ASP A 96 -7.96 11.42 0.77
C ASP A 96 -7.35 11.74 2.14
N ALA A 97 -6.07 11.43 2.35
CA ALA A 97 -5.33 11.83 3.55
C ALA A 97 -5.24 13.36 3.78
N VAL A 98 -5.50 14.18 2.76
CA VAL A 98 -5.40 15.65 2.82
C VAL A 98 -6.66 16.40 2.37
N THR A 99 -7.65 15.72 1.81
CA THR A 99 -8.91 16.32 1.35
C THR A 99 -10.08 15.82 2.21
N TRP A 100 -10.42 16.60 3.24
CA TRP A 100 -11.56 16.39 4.13
C TRP A 100 -12.60 17.49 3.97
#